data_AF-A0A7T8JU80-F1
#
_entry.id   AF-A0A7T8JU80-F1
#
_cell.length_a   1.000
_cell.length_b   1.000
_cell.length_c   1.000
_cell.angle_alpha   90.00
_cell.angle_beta   90.00
_cell.angle_gamma   90.00
#
_symmetry.space_group_name_H-M   'P 1'
#
loop_
_entity.id
_entity.type
_entity.pdbx_description
1 polymer ?
#
loop_
_entity_poly.entity_id
_entity_poly.type
_entity_poly.pdbx_seq_one_letter_code
_entity_poly.pdbx_strand_id
1 'polypeptide(L)'
;VKGLNYPVNVGRNIARLEAATHFIFPSDVELYPSPGLIPDFLSMIRRNEDPALHRDNPRVFVNSIFEVKKDILKIPESKAELLAALDSGDAIPFHQKVCSLCHSIPNSTEWMDKSHIQ
;
A
#
# COMPACT_ATOMS: atom_id res chain seq x y z
N VAL A 1 26.24 16.07 -14.21
CA VAL A 1 25.99 14.61 -14.13
C VAL A 1 25.07 14.23 -15.28
N LYS A 2 25.60 13.62 -16.35
CA LYS A 2 24.75 12.92 -17.34
C LYS A 2 24.24 11.64 -16.68
N GLY A 3 22.95 11.35 -16.78
CA GLY A 3 22.40 10.01 -16.55
C GLY A 3 22.22 9.57 -15.08
N LEU A 4 21.41 10.29 -14.29
CA LEU A 4 20.80 9.69 -13.10
C LEU A 4 19.55 8.93 -13.54
N ASN A 5 19.69 7.61 -13.75
CA ASN A 5 18.52 6.76 -13.89
C ASN A 5 17.76 6.79 -12.56
N TYR A 6 16.50 7.22 -12.59
CA TYR A 6 15.60 7.32 -11.42
C TYR A 6 16.05 8.34 -10.35
N PRO A 7 16.09 9.65 -10.66
CA PRO A 7 16.45 10.69 -9.69
C PRO A 7 15.53 10.68 -8.45
N VAL A 8 14.30 10.17 -8.60
CA VAL A 8 13.34 9.97 -7.51
C VAL A 8 13.91 9.12 -6.35
N ASN A 9 14.76 8.13 -6.63
CA ASN A 9 15.33 7.28 -5.59
C ASN A 9 16.30 8.04 -4.69
N VAL A 10 17.02 9.02 -5.23
CA VAL A 10 17.88 9.91 -4.44
C VAL A 10 17.03 10.75 -3.50
N GLY A 11 15.94 11.35 -4.02
CA GLY A 11 15.00 12.12 -3.21
C GLY A 11 14.39 11.29 -2.07
N ARG A 12 13.96 10.06 -2.36
CA ARG A 12 13.43 9.12 -1.34
C ARG A 12 14.46 8.79 -0.26
N ASN A 13 15.72 8.58 -0.62
CA ASN A 13 16.78 8.29 0.35
C ASN A 13 17.06 9.49 1.26
N ILE A 14 17.12 10.71 0.70
CA ILE A 14 17.30 11.94 1.50
C ILE A 14 16.12 12.09 2.46
N ALA A 15 14.88 12.00 1.97
CA ALA A 15 13.69 12.10 2.82
C ALA A 15 13.66 11.04 3.93
N ARG A 16 14.11 9.81 3.65
CA ARG A 16 14.21 8.75 4.67
C ARG A 16 15.24 9.06 5.75
N LEU A 17 16.39 9.62 5.38
CA LEU A 17 17.46 9.97 6.33
C LEU A 17 17.09 11.17 7.21
N GLU A 18 16.34 12.13 6.67
CA GLU A 18 15.91 13.33 7.37
C GLU A 18 14.59 13.15 8.15
N ALA A 19 13.95 11.98 8.07
CA ALA A 19 12.69 11.73 8.76
C ALA A 19 12.91 11.68 10.29
N ALA A 20 12.18 12.53 11.02
CA ALA A 20 12.25 12.60 12.48
C ALA A 20 11.41 11.52 13.20
N THR A 21 10.62 10.74 12.45
CA THR A 21 9.71 9.72 13.00
C THR A 21 10.30 8.32 12.91
N HIS A 22 9.96 7.47 13.88
CA HIS A 22 10.40 6.08 13.89
C HIS A 22 9.84 5.26 12.72
N PHE A 23 8.56 5.48 12.38
CA PHE A 23 7.91 4.88 11.22
C PHE A 23 7.89 5.86 10.05
N ILE A 24 8.17 5.35 8.85
CA ILE A 24 8.24 6.11 7.62
C ILE A 24 7.29 5.45 6.62
N PHE A 25 6.34 6.21 6.10
CA PHE A 25 5.42 5.77 5.05
C PHE A 25 5.75 6.52 3.74
N PRO A 26 6.56 5.94 2.85
CA PRO A 26 6.82 6.53 1.56
C PRO A 26 5.59 6.38 0.66
N SER A 27 5.09 7.49 0.13
CA SER A 27 3.98 7.52 -0.83
C SER A 27 4.33 8.43 -2.00
N ASP A 28 4.02 7.97 -3.21
CA ASP A 28 4.08 8.83 -4.40
C ASP A 28 2.89 9.81 -4.39
N VAL A 29 3.08 10.96 -5.02
CA VAL A 29 2.11 12.09 -4.99
C VAL A 29 0.77 11.74 -5.61
N GLU A 30 0.74 10.74 -6.49
CA GLU A 30 -0.47 10.27 -7.18
C GLU A 30 -1.23 9.17 -6.41
N LEU A 31 -0.66 8.68 -5.31
CA LEU A 31 -1.30 7.64 -4.50
C LEU A 31 -2.17 8.26 -3.41
N TYR A 32 -3.42 7.83 -3.37
CA TYR A 32 -4.39 8.24 -2.36
C TYR A 32 -4.45 7.17 -1.25
N PRO A 33 -4.01 7.48 -0.02
CA PRO A 33 -4.10 6.52 1.07
C PRO A 33 -5.56 6.32 1.49
N SER A 34 -5.91 5.10 1.88
CA SER A 34 -7.23 4.81 2.45
C SER A 34 -7.47 5.64 3.72
N PRO A 35 -8.73 6.06 3.99
CA PRO A 35 -9.08 6.67 5.26
C PRO A 35 -8.64 5.79 6.43
N GLY A 36 -8.09 6.39 7.49
CA GLY A 36 -7.66 5.67 8.69
C GLY A 36 -6.29 4.97 8.60
N LEU A 37 -5.64 4.92 7.43
CA LEU A 37 -4.39 4.15 7.23
C LEU A 37 -3.33 4.39 8.33
N ILE A 38 -3.02 5.66 8.63
CA ILE A 38 -2.00 6.01 9.64
C ILE A 38 -2.44 5.62 11.07
N PRO A 39 -3.60 6.08 11.58
CA PRO A 39 -4.01 5.70 12.94
C PRO A 39 -4.24 4.20 13.11
N ASP A 40 -4.71 3.49 12.08
CA ASP A 40 -4.93 2.04 12.14
C ASP A 40 -3.61 1.28 12.17
N PHE A 41 -2.64 1.70 11.35
CA PHE A 41 -1.28 1.17 11.40
C PHE A 41 -0.66 1.35 12.80
N LEU A 42 -0.72 2.57 13.35
CA LEU A 42 -0.17 2.83 14.69
C LEU A 42 -0.91 2.02 15.77
N SER A 43 -2.21 1.81 15.62
CA SER A 43 -2.99 0.96 16.53
C SER A 43 -2.60 -0.52 16.43
N MET A 44 -2.38 -1.03 15.22
CA MET A 44 -1.85 -2.38 15.00
C MET A 44 -0.49 -2.56 15.68
N ILE A 45 0.43 -1.61 15.51
CA ILE A 45 1.74 -1.65 16.16
C ILE A 45 1.62 -1.61 17.69
N ARG A 46 0.71 -0.79 18.23
CA ARG A 46 0.49 -0.70 19.68
C ARG A 46 -0.08 -1.98 20.28
N ARG A 47 -0.98 -2.67 19.57
CA ARG A 47 -1.52 -3.96 20.00
C ARG A 47 -0.42 -5.02 20.07
N ASN A 48 0.53 -4.98 19.13
CA ASN A 48 1.72 -5.82 19.14
C ASN A 48 1.42 -7.32 19.24
N GLU A 49 0.35 -7.77 18.57
CA GLU A 49 -0.20 -9.14 18.67
C GLU A 49 0.49 -10.13 17.73
N ASP A 50 1.04 -9.66 16.61
CA ASP A 50 1.72 -10.50 15.63
C ASP A 50 3.11 -10.89 16.15
N PRO A 51 3.43 -12.19 16.32
CA PRO A 51 4.75 -12.64 16.75
C PRO A 51 5.91 -12.15 15.89
N ALA A 52 5.66 -11.80 14.63
CA ALA A 52 6.65 -11.18 13.75
C ALA A 52 7.13 -9.81 14.25
N LEU A 53 6.31 -9.11 15.05
CA LEU A 53 6.63 -7.82 15.67
C LEU A 53 7.63 -7.94 16.83
N HIS A 54 7.88 -9.15 17.34
CA HIS A 54 8.86 -9.40 18.40
C HIS A 54 10.27 -9.77 17.87
N ARG A 55 10.44 -9.90 16.56
CA ARG A 55 11.75 -10.22 15.97
C ARG A 55 12.67 -8.99 15.96
N ASP A 56 13.97 -9.21 16.09
CA ASP A 56 14.98 -8.12 16.12
C ASP A 56 15.34 -7.57 14.73
N ASN A 57 14.94 -8.26 13.66
CA ASN A 57 15.25 -7.84 12.29
C ASN A 57 14.42 -6.62 11.86
N PRO A 58 14.96 -5.73 11.00
CA PRO A 58 14.20 -4.68 10.36
C PRO A 58 12.95 -5.23 9.65
N ARG A 59 11.84 -4.51 9.77
CA ARG A 59 10.54 -4.89 9.22
C ARG A 59 10.07 -3.88 8.19
N VAL A 60 9.36 -4.38 7.19
CA VAL A 60 8.67 -3.57 6.18
C VAL A 60 7.21 -4.01 6.15
N PHE A 61 6.31 -3.05 6.28
CA PHE A 61 4.87 -3.25 6.13
C PHE A 61 4.47 -2.75 4.74
N VAL A 62 3.96 -3.63 3.91
CA VAL A 62 3.67 -3.35 2.50
C VAL A 62 2.17 -3.08 2.35
N ASN A 63 1.83 -2.00 1.65
CA ASN A 63 0.46 -1.71 1.25
C ASN A 63 0.20 -2.22 -0.16
N SER A 64 -0.97 -2.81 -0.36
CA SER A 64 -1.46 -3.14 -1.69
C SER A 64 -1.98 -1.88 -2.38
N ILE A 65 -1.59 -1.67 -3.63
CA ILE A 65 -2.00 -0.52 -4.45
C ILE A 65 -2.97 -1.01 -5.52
N PHE A 66 -3.99 -0.21 -5.81
CA PHE A 66 -4.99 -0.47 -6.82
C PHE A 66 -5.18 0.76 -7.71
N GLU A 67 -5.43 0.52 -8.99
CA GLU A 67 -5.83 1.53 -9.94
C GLU A 67 -7.34 1.51 -10.07
N VAL A 68 -7.96 2.68 -10.00
CA VAL A 68 -9.40 2.85 -10.26
C VAL A 68 -9.61 3.51 -11.61
N LYS A 69 -10.74 3.21 -12.26
CA LYS A 69 -11.11 3.89 -13.50
C LYS A 69 -11.25 5.40 -13.28
N LYS A 70 -10.91 6.17 -14.32
CA LYS A 70 -10.98 7.63 -14.30
C LYS A 70 -12.41 8.16 -14.12
N ASP A 71 -13.41 7.43 -14.60
CA ASP A 71 -14.83 7.78 -14.56
C ASP A 71 -15.57 7.16 -13.37
N ILE A 72 -14.84 6.58 -12.40
CA ILE A 72 -15.46 6.06 -11.17
C ILE A 72 -16.14 7.20 -10.40
N LEU A 73 -17.40 6.98 -10.00
CA LEU A 73 -18.20 8.01 -9.31
C LEU A 73 -17.73 8.25 -7.87
N LYS A 74 -17.24 7.20 -7.21
CA LYS A 74 -16.74 7.23 -5.83
C LYS A 74 -15.47 6.38 -5.75
N ILE A 75 -14.39 6.96 -5.21
CA ILE A 75 -13.17 6.21 -4.89
C ILE A 75 -13.49 5.28 -3.70
N PRO A 76 -13.13 3.99 -3.76
CA PRO A 76 -13.35 3.09 -2.64
C PRO A 76 -12.63 3.55 -1.37
N GLU A 77 -13.38 3.68 -0.28
CA GLU A 77 -12.87 4.14 1.02
C GLU A 77 -12.66 2.99 2.01
N SER A 78 -13.21 1.81 1.71
CA SER A 78 -13.10 0.61 2.54
C SER A 78 -12.69 -0.61 1.72
N LYS A 79 -12.21 -1.66 2.41
CA LYS A 79 -11.91 -2.95 1.79
C LYS A 79 -13.13 -3.54 1.08
N ALA A 80 -14.32 -3.42 1.67
CA ALA A 80 -15.56 -3.92 1.09
C ALA A 80 -15.89 -3.22 -0.24
N GLU A 81 -15.82 -1.89 -0.26
CA GLU A 81 -16.04 -1.09 -1.47
C GLU A 81 -14.99 -1.40 -2.54
N LEU A 82 -13.73 -1.59 -2.14
CA LEU A 82 -12.64 -1.92 -3.06
C LEU A 82 -12.84 -3.30 -3.69
N LEU A 83 -13.25 -4.31 -2.91
CA LEU A 83 -13.55 -5.64 -3.44
C LEU A 83 -14.75 -5.61 -4.39
N ALA A 84 -15.77 -4.81 -4.10
CA ALA A 84 -16.88 -4.61 -5.04
C ALA A 84 -16.43 -3.96 -6.35
N ALA A 85 -15.52 -2.98 -6.28
CA ALA A 85 -14.94 -2.35 -7.47
C ALA A 85 -14.02 -3.30 -8.26
N LEU A 86 -13.32 -4.22 -7.60
CA LEU A 86 -12.55 -5.28 -8.26
C LEU A 86 -13.48 -6.27 -8.97
N ASP A 87 -14.58 -6.67 -8.33
CA ASP A 87 -15.58 -7.58 -8.91
C ASP A 87 -16.28 -6.97 -10.13
N SER A 88 -16.58 -5.67 -10.11
CA SER A 88 -17.17 -4.95 -11.25
C SER A 88 -16.15 -4.60 -12.35
N GLY A 89 -14.85 -4.77 -12.08
CA GLY A 89 -13.76 -4.35 -12.95
C GLY A 89 -13.56 -2.83 -13.03
N ASP A 90 -14.06 -2.07 -12.05
CA ASP A 90 -13.81 -0.63 -11.89
C ASP A 90 -12.50 -0.32 -11.15
N ALA A 91 -11.94 -1.33 -10.48
CA ALA A 91 -10.59 -1.32 -9.94
C ALA A 91 -9.78 -2.51 -10.47
N ILE A 92 -8.46 -2.37 -10.50
CA ILE A 92 -7.51 -3.44 -10.79
C ILE A 92 -6.29 -3.35 -9.86
N PRO A 93 -5.55 -4.45 -9.63
CA PRO A 93 -4.23 -4.37 -8.99
C PRO A 93 -3.31 -3.40 -9.74
N PHE A 94 -2.48 -2.67 -9.01
CA PHE A 94 -1.56 -1.71 -9.58
C PHE A 94 -0.66 -2.32 -10.65
N HIS A 95 -0.53 -1.62 -11.78
CA HIS A 95 0.25 -2.02 -12.94
C HIS A 95 -0.09 -3.41 -13.50
N GLN A 96 -1.30 -3.94 -13.22
CA GLN A 96 -1.70 -5.27 -13.71
C GLN A 96 -1.56 -5.39 -15.24
N LYS A 97 -1.86 -4.31 -15.98
CA LYS A 97 -1.77 -4.25 -17.45
C LYS A 97 -0.35 -4.03 -17.99
N VAL A 98 0.59 -3.63 -17.13
CA VAL A 98 2.01 -3.38 -17.49
C VAL A 98 2.84 -4.62 -17.18
N CYS A 99 2.76 -5.12 -15.95
CA CYS A 99 3.38 -6.38 -15.52
C CYS A 99 2.64 -6.94 -14.30
N SER A 100 1.68 -7.84 -14.54
CA SER A 100 0.90 -8.49 -13.47
C SER A 100 1.75 -9.28 -12.49
N LEU A 101 2.85 -9.92 -12.94
CA LEU A 101 3.73 -10.69 -12.08
C LEU A 101 4.58 -9.80 -11.16
N CYS A 102 5.08 -8.67 -11.68
CA CYS A 102 5.95 -7.75 -10.96
C CYS A 102 5.28 -7.08 -9.77
N HIS A 103 3.94 -6.94 -9.85
CA HIS A 103 3.12 -6.26 -8.86
C HIS A 103 2.09 -7.21 -8.22
N SER A 104 2.36 -8.52 -8.26
CA SER A 104 1.50 -9.51 -7.61
C SER A 104 1.50 -9.31 -6.10
N ILE A 105 0.31 -9.35 -5.51
CA ILE A 105 0.13 -9.22 -4.06
C ILE A 105 0.32 -10.62 -3.44
N PRO A 106 1.27 -10.81 -2.50
CA PRO A 106 1.42 -12.08 -1.79
C PRO A 106 0.13 -12.46 -1.08
N ASN A 107 -0.25 -13.75 -1.16
CA ASN A 107 -1.49 -14.28 -0.57
C ASN A 107 -2.74 -13.48 -0.96
N SER A 108 -2.76 -12.92 -2.17
CA SER A 108 -3.86 -12.07 -2.65
C SER A 108 -5.24 -12.72 -2.56
N THR A 109 -5.36 -14.03 -2.81
CA THR A 109 -6.62 -14.76 -2.66
C THR A 109 -7.16 -14.71 -1.23
N GLU A 110 -6.30 -14.94 -0.25
CA GLU A 110 -6.67 -14.87 1.18
C GLU A 110 -6.98 -13.42 1.58
N TRP A 111 -6.16 -12.47 1.13
CA TRP A 111 -6.38 -11.05 1.42
C TRP A 111 -7.70 -10.54 0.85
N MET A 112 -8.10 -11.01 -0.35
CA MET A 112 -9.35 -10.65 -1.01
C MET A 112 -10.58 -11.38 -0.44
N ASP A 113 -10.41 -12.34 0.45
CA ASP A 113 -11.55 -13.03 1.05
C ASP A 113 -12.39 -12.06 1.90
N LYS A 114 -13.69 -12.01 1.57
CA LYS A 114 -14.70 -11.16 2.19
C LYS A 114 -15.01 -11.59 3.62
N SER A 115 -14.68 -12.82 4.01
CA SER A 115 -14.81 -13.30 5.39
C SER A 115 -13.91 -12.53 6.38
N HIS A 116 -12.87 -11.87 5.88
CA HIS A 116 -11.91 -11.05 6.64
C HIS A 116 -12.14 -9.54 6.48
N ILE A 117 -13.37 -9.12 6.13
CA ILE A 117 -13.76 -7.70 6.22
C ILE A 117 -14.18 -7.45 7.67
N GLN A 118 -13.46 -6.57 8.36
CA GLN A 118 -13.84 -6.04 9.68
C GLN A 118 -14.98 -5.04 9.57
#